data_AF-A0A9P0CD31-F1
#
_entry.id   AF-A0A9P0CD31-F1
#
_cell.length_a   1.000
_cell.length_b   1.000
_cell.length_c   1.000
_cell.angle_alpha   90.00
_cell.angle_beta   90.00
_cell.angle_gamma   90.00
#
_symmetry.space_group_name_H-M   'P 1'
#
loop_
_entity.id
_entity.type
_entity.pdbx_description
1 polymer ?
#
loop_
_entity_poly.entity_id
_entity_poly.type
_entity_poly.pdbx_seq_one_letter_code
_entity_poly.pdbx_strand_id
1 'polypeptide(L)'
;MKAPGLPLLAAAMTLWHVGQACTPIRNSTVISFNSTKQALFKNGVVTIPLVIDLIYTYKVCNEVYHSSVLAGMFRSAGTPAQSRNYETKSRQERAFPLLIAGAVATSSSVATLATMLWAKLKYAELNGEIEKLRQDLGKRTSYLEKLTIENKEANIKNYIAIRRDLRQITTLVSENLCKVQNYTRIILLESQMLNEFDETMAALRTKTLSAKLLPPSQLHAFIDNSPPLHNTLYTQAPYLLYLLAEVSFDLEEIKMSDGSILRGVISVPLIVRNEKINTEIAAKRYGDTIKVFRPVQVAQKSLRSVEHCDEQPDFFVCTEADLTFMRYL
;
A
#
# COMPACT_ATOMS: atom_id res chain seq x y z
N MET A 1 67.70 -51.54 -8.83
CA MET A 1 66.59 -51.58 -7.85
C MET A 1 65.67 -50.39 -8.12
N LYS A 2 64.42 -50.70 -8.49
CA LYS A 2 63.16 -49.93 -8.44
C LYS A 2 63.13 -48.43 -8.77
N ALA A 3 62.54 -48.10 -9.93
CA ALA A 3 61.44 -47.12 -10.02
C ALA A 3 60.18 -47.73 -9.35
N PRO A 4 59.23 -46.95 -8.76
CA PRO A 4 58.30 -46.01 -9.43
C PRO A 4 58.02 -44.75 -8.54
N GLY A 5 57.16 -43.77 -8.79
CA GLY A 5 56.19 -43.42 -9.82
C GLY A 5 55.51 -42.09 -9.40
N LEU A 6 55.07 -41.29 -10.36
CA LEU A 6 53.88 -40.44 -10.22
C LEU A 6 52.64 -41.32 -10.53
N PRO A 7 51.37 -40.96 -10.24
CA PRO A 7 50.80 -39.73 -9.65
C PRO A 7 49.68 -39.98 -8.59
N LEU A 8 49.19 -38.93 -7.91
CA LEU A 8 47.80 -38.78 -7.40
C LEU A 8 47.68 -37.35 -6.82
N LEU A 9 47.19 -36.37 -7.58
CA LEU A 9 45.80 -35.89 -7.52
C LEU A 9 45.27 -35.72 -6.09
N ALA A 10 45.59 -34.59 -5.45
CA ALA A 10 44.72 -33.92 -4.47
C ALA A 10 45.40 -32.64 -3.91
N ALA A 11 45.22 -31.51 -4.61
CA ALA A 11 45.11 -30.18 -4.01
C ALA A 11 44.83 -29.15 -5.12
N ALA A 12 43.82 -29.43 -5.94
CA ALA A 12 43.05 -28.35 -6.52
C ALA A 12 42.18 -27.79 -5.38
N MET A 13 42.37 -26.51 -5.05
CA MET A 13 41.55 -25.63 -4.19
C MET A 13 42.42 -24.87 -3.18
N THR A 14 43.12 -23.85 -3.68
CA THR A 14 43.14 -22.51 -3.06
C THR A 14 43.49 -21.49 -4.14
N LEU A 15 42.53 -21.28 -5.04
CA LEU A 15 42.18 -19.90 -5.39
C LEU A 15 41.94 -19.20 -4.06
N TRP A 16 42.69 -18.16 -3.75
CA TRP A 16 42.25 -16.98 -3.00
C TRP A 16 43.23 -15.88 -3.39
N HIS A 17 42.89 -15.18 -4.47
CA HIS A 17 43.43 -13.86 -4.72
C HIS A 17 43.03 -12.95 -3.57
N VAL A 18 43.95 -12.82 -2.62
CA VAL A 18 43.96 -11.79 -1.60
C VAL A 18 44.00 -10.45 -2.31
N GLY A 19 42.89 -9.71 -2.19
CA GLY A 19 42.80 -8.26 -2.38
C GLY A 19 43.45 -7.71 -3.64
N GLN A 20 42.68 -7.64 -4.74
CA GLN A 20 42.87 -6.50 -5.65
C GLN A 20 42.67 -5.24 -4.81
N ALA A 21 43.77 -4.58 -4.46
CA ALA A 21 43.72 -3.27 -3.86
C ALA A 21 42.91 -2.38 -4.80
N CYS A 22 41.74 -1.91 -4.34
CA CYS A 22 41.01 -0.85 -5.02
C CYS A 22 41.95 0.35 -5.06
N THR A 23 42.63 0.57 -6.19
CA THR A 23 43.38 1.80 -6.41
C THR A 23 42.37 2.92 -6.54
N PRO A 24 42.31 3.88 -5.61
CA PRO A 24 41.34 4.96 -5.69
C PRO A 24 41.49 5.65 -7.04
N ILE A 25 40.38 5.92 -7.73
CA ILE A 25 40.38 6.65 -8.99
C ILE A 25 40.82 8.10 -8.70
N ARG A 26 42.13 8.34 -8.71
CA ARG A 26 42.70 9.69 -8.71
C ARG A 26 42.72 10.24 -10.14
N ASN A 27 42.34 11.51 -10.29
CA ASN A 27 42.32 12.28 -11.54
C ASN A 27 41.36 11.75 -12.63
N SER A 28 40.13 11.37 -12.28
CA SER A 28 39.04 11.16 -13.25
C SER A 28 38.29 12.45 -13.56
N THR A 29 37.74 12.54 -14.77
CA THR A 29 36.73 13.54 -15.11
C THR A 29 35.35 12.94 -14.86
N VAL A 30 34.52 13.62 -14.08
CA VAL A 30 33.13 13.24 -13.85
C VAL A 30 32.23 14.01 -14.81
N ILE A 31 31.40 13.29 -15.55
CA ILE A 31 30.35 13.84 -16.39
C ILE A 31 29.04 13.62 -15.65
N SER A 32 28.29 14.68 -15.38
CA SER A 32 27.04 14.65 -14.64
C SER A 32 25.90 15.09 -15.54
N PHE A 33 24.80 14.33 -15.55
CA PHE A 33 23.58 14.67 -16.28
C PHE A 33 22.37 14.49 -15.37
N ASN A 34 21.38 15.37 -15.53
CA ASN A 34 20.15 15.31 -14.75
C ASN A 34 19.37 14.04 -15.13
N SER A 35 19.02 13.24 -14.12
CA SER A 35 18.08 12.14 -14.27
C SER A 35 16.64 12.69 -14.25
N THR A 36 15.73 11.95 -14.88
CA THR A 36 14.28 12.18 -14.73
C THR A 36 13.78 11.66 -13.37
N LYS A 37 14.52 10.75 -12.73
CA LYS A 37 14.16 10.20 -11.42
C LYS A 37 14.44 11.19 -10.28
N GLN A 38 13.67 11.04 -9.20
CA GLN A 38 13.83 11.83 -7.97
C GLN A 38 14.15 10.92 -6.78
N ALA A 39 14.82 11.45 -5.76
CA ALA A 39 15.04 10.76 -4.49
C ALA A 39 14.07 11.32 -3.44
N LEU A 40 13.26 10.45 -2.85
CA LEU A 40 12.33 10.74 -1.76
C LEU A 40 12.93 10.25 -0.45
N PHE A 41 13.09 11.15 0.51
CA PHE A 41 13.69 10.82 1.81
C PHE A 41 12.62 10.57 2.85
N LYS A 42 12.58 9.33 3.37
CA LYS A 42 11.67 8.90 4.43
C LYS A 42 12.33 9.01 5.81
N ASN A 43 11.56 9.47 6.80
CA ASN A 43 11.97 9.52 8.21
C ASN A 43 10.98 8.74 9.08
N GLY A 44 11.08 7.41 9.01
CA GLY A 44 10.18 6.50 9.72
C GLY A 44 8.86 6.25 8.98
N VAL A 45 7.96 5.55 9.67
CA VAL A 45 6.66 5.11 9.16
C VAL A 45 5.62 5.40 10.24
N VAL A 46 4.50 5.98 9.83
CA VAL A 46 3.32 6.10 10.70
C VAL A 46 2.30 5.04 10.31
N THR A 47 1.66 4.44 11.29
CA THR A 47 0.55 3.51 11.06
C THR A 47 -0.74 4.17 11.53
N ILE A 48 -1.70 4.28 10.61
CA ILE A 48 -2.98 4.95 10.81
C ILE A 48 -4.08 3.88 10.81
N PRO A 49 -4.79 3.68 11.92
CA PRO A 49 -5.91 2.75 11.99
C PRO A 49 -7.05 3.18 11.06
N LEU A 50 -7.55 2.23 10.28
CA LEU A 50 -8.60 2.45 9.29
C LEU A 50 -9.79 1.52 9.52
N VAL A 51 -10.98 2.05 9.31
CA VAL A 51 -12.24 1.31 9.29
C VAL A 51 -12.99 1.67 8.01
N ILE A 52 -13.39 0.65 7.25
CA ILE A 52 -14.19 0.84 6.05
C ILE A 52 -15.58 0.32 6.32
N ASP A 53 -16.57 1.17 6.07
CA ASP A 53 -17.95 0.77 6.07
C ASP A 53 -18.27 -0.03 4.80
N LEU A 54 -18.62 -1.30 4.96
CA LEU A 54 -19.00 -2.18 3.85
C LEU A 54 -20.49 -2.07 3.51
N ILE A 55 -21.27 -1.35 4.32
CA ILE A 55 -22.67 -1.02 4.00
C ILE A 55 -22.70 0.22 3.14
N TYR A 56 -23.30 0.08 1.97
CA TYR A 56 -23.52 1.19 1.06
C TYR A 56 -24.86 1.85 1.28
N THR A 57 -24.86 3.18 1.43
CA THR A 57 -26.07 3.99 1.48
C THR A 57 -26.15 4.83 0.22
N TYR A 58 -27.23 4.68 -0.54
CA TYR A 58 -27.44 5.41 -1.79
C TYR A 58 -28.87 5.94 -1.86
N LYS A 59 -29.05 7.05 -2.59
CA LYS A 59 -30.34 7.74 -2.71
C LYS A 59 -30.85 7.61 -4.13
N VAL A 60 -32.10 7.17 -4.26
CA VAL A 60 -32.78 6.96 -5.53
C VAL A 60 -34.17 7.53 -5.41
N CYS A 61 -34.55 8.46 -6.29
CA CYS A 61 -35.93 9.00 -6.32
C CYS A 61 -36.40 9.58 -4.97
N ASN A 62 -35.48 10.22 -4.26
CA ASN A 62 -35.65 10.71 -2.89
C ASN A 62 -35.81 9.67 -1.77
N GLU A 63 -35.76 8.38 -2.10
CA GLU A 63 -35.71 7.29 -1.12
C GLU A 63 -34.26 6.86 -0.86
N VAL A 64 -33.96 6.49 0.38
CA VAL A 64 -32.64 6.06 0.82
C VAL A 64 -32.64 4.54 0.93
N TYR A 65 -31.63 3.91 0.34
CA TYR A 65 -31.45 2.47 0.31
C TYR A 65 -30.12 2.08 0.94
N HIS A 66 -30.09 0.91 1.57
CA HIS A 66 -28.89 0.31 2.15
C HIS A 66 -28.60 -1.03 1.47
N SER A 67 -27.35 -1.23 1.02
CA SER A 67 -26.89 -2.49 0.45
C SER A 67 -25.81 -3.10 1.34
N SER A 68 -26.03 -4.36 1.72
CA SER A 68 -25.07 -5.21 2.44
C SER A 68 -24.39 -6.23 1.52
N VAL A 69 -24.52 -6.08 0.19
CA VAL A 69 -23.98 -7.02 -0.80
C VAL A 69 -22.45 -7.13 -0.68
N LEU A 70 -21.74 -6.00 -0.58
CA LEU A 70 -20.28 -5.99 -0.41
C LEU A 70 -19.84 -6.66 0.90
N ALA A 71 -20.52 -6.34 2.02
CA ALA A 71 -20.35 -7.03 3.30
C ALA A 71 -20.55 -8.55 3.16
N GLY A 72 -21.59 -8.97 2.43
CA GLY A 72 -21.85 -10.37 2.11
C GLY A 72 -20.72 -11.05 1.33
N MET A 73 -20.13 -10.36 0.35
CA MET A 73 -18.99 -10.87 -0.43
C MET A 73 -17.77 -11.11 0.45
N PHE A 74 -17.37 -10.13 1.27
CA PHE A 74 -16.25 -10.27 2.20
C PHE A 74 -16.47 -11.39 3.23
N ARG A 75 -17.68 -11.53 3.79
CA ARG A 75 -18.02 -12.67 4.67
C ARG A 75 -17.87 -14.01 3.96
N SER A 76 -18.46 -14.13 2.76
CA SER A 76 -18.43 -15.38 1.98
C SER A 76 -17.02 -15.80 1.60
N ALA A 77 -16.12 -14.84 1.46
CA ALA A 77 -14.75 -15.11 1.10
C ALA A 77 -13.83 -15.43 2.29
N GLY A 78 -14.29 -15.14 3.51
CA GLY A 78 -13.63 -15.60 4.74
C GLY A 78 -14.01 -17.03 5.16
N THR A 79 -15.16 -17.55 4.75
CA THR A 79 -15.62 -18.90 5.17
C THR A 79 -14.95 -20.02 4.35
N PRO A 80 -14.38 -21.06 4.98
CA PRO A 80 -13.94 -22.26 4.27
C PRO A 80 -15.13 -22.91 3.55
N ALA A 81 -14.94 -23.34 2.30
CA ALA A 81 -16.00 -23.86 1.46
C ALA A 81 -16.67 -25.11 2.06
N GLN A 82 -17.83 -24.96 2.69
CA GLN A 82 -18.82 -26.02 2.80
C GLN A 82 -19.96 -25.76 1.81
N SER A 83 -19.81 -26.39 0.64
CA SER A 83 -20.83 -26.82 -0.34
C SER A 83 -22.27 -26.30 -0.19
N ARG A 84 -22.80 -25.63 -1.24
CA ARG A 84 -23.91 -26.13 -2.07
C ARG A 84 -24.27 -25.17 -3.22
N ASN A 85 -24.48 -25.78 -4.40
CA ASN A 85 -25.21 -25.31 -5.58
C ASN A 85 -24.53 -24.34 -6.59
N TYR A 86 -24.78 -24.69 -7.86
CA TYR A 86 -24.05 -24.41 -9.09
C TYR A 86 -24.04 -22.95 -9.59
N GLU A 87 -24.63 -21.99 -8.88
CA GLU A 87 -24.61 -20.56 -9.27
C GLU A 87 -23.45 -19.76 -8.65
N THR A 88 -22.67 -20.37 -7.75
CA THR A 88 -21.65 -19.68 -6.94
C THR A 88 -20.21 -19.88 -7.40
N LYS A 89 -19.97 -20.56 -8.53
CA LYS A 89 -18.61 -20.84 -9.02
C LYS A 89 -17.80 -19.56 -9.29
N SER A 90 -18.39 -18.54 -9.93
CA SER A 90 -17.69 -17.29 -10.24
C SER A 90 -17.41 -16.42 -9.00
N ARG A 91 -18.29 -16.43 -7.99
CA ARG A 91 -18.08 -15.72 -6.71
C ARG A 91 -17.09 -16.48 -5.81
N GLN A 92 -17.11 -17.81 -5.82
CA GLN A 92 -16.16 -18.66 -5.08
C GLN A 92 -14.74 -18.62 -5.67
N GLU A 93 -14.59 -18.60 -6.99
CA GLU A 93 -13.28 -18.44 -7.65
C GLU A 93 -12.65 -17.06 -7.37
N ARG A 94 -13.49 -16.01 -7.25
CA ARG A 94 -13.05 -14.66 -6.83
C ARG A 94 -12.65 -14.57 -5.36
N ALA A 95 -13.26 -15.40 -4.50
CA ALA A 95 -13.00 -15.49 -3.06
C ALA A 95 -11.79 -16.35 -2.67
N PHE A 96 -11.42 -17.32 -3.51
CA PHE A 96 -10.31 -18.26 -3.28
C PHE A 96 -8.98 -17.62 -2.82
N PRO A 97 -8.62 -16.40 -3.26
CA PRO A 97 -7.34 -15.80 -2.86
C PRO A 97 -7.30 -15.23 -1.44
N LEU A 98 -8.44 -15.19 -0.72
CA LEU A 98 -8.46 -14.81 0.70
C LEU A 98 -7.94 -15.91 1.61
N LEU A 99 -8.07 -17.19 1.23
CA LEU A 99 -7.46 -18.30 1.96
C LEU A 99 -5.93 -18.25 1.93
N ILE A 100 -5.36 -17.69 0.86
CA ILE A 100 -3.92 -17.49 0.73
C ILE A 100 -3.51 -16.23 1.50
N ALA A 101 -4.26 -15.12 1.40
CA ALA A 101 -3.95 -13.88 2.12
C ALA A 101 -4.13 -13.99 3.66
N GLY A 102 -5.13 -14.74 4.13
CA GLY A 102 -5.33 -15.03 5.56
C GLY A 102 -4.27 -15.96 6.16
N ALA A 103 -3.62 -16.78 5.32
CA ALA A 103 -2.51 -17.64 5.73
C ALA A 103 -1.14 -16.93 5.76
N VAL A 104 -1.00 -15.72 5.18
CA VAL A 104 0.24 -14.91 5.25
C VAL A 104 0.18 -13.87 6.37
N ALA A 105 -0.36 -14.24 7.53
CA ALA A 105 -0.39 -13.39 8.71
C ALA A 105 0.73 -13.75 9.71
N THR A 106 2.01 -13.75 9.29
CA THR A 106 3.12 -13.83 10.27
C THR A 106 4.42 -13.11 9.90
N SER A 107 4.63 -12.58 8.69
CA SER A 107 5.95 -12.04 8.31
C SER A 107 6.03 -10.57 7.90
N SER A 108 4.92 -9.89 7.59
CA SER A 108 4.99 -8.44 7.31
C SER A 108 4.77 -7.60 8.57
N SER A 109 5.72 -6.70 8.84
CA SER A 109 5.70 -5.72 9.93
C SER A 109 4.35 -5.00 10.07
N VAL A 110 3.68 -4.66 8.95
CA VAL A 110 2.38 -3.98 8.91
C VAL A 110 1.25 -4.81 9.52
N ALA A 111 1.20 -6.13 9.26
CA ALA A 111 0.15 -7.00 9.78
C ALA A 111 0.30 -7.23 11.30
N THR A 112 1.55 -7.33 11.78
CA THR A 112 1.88 -7.42 13.22
C THR A 112 1.53 -6.11 13.95
N LEU A 113 1.80 -4.95 13.32
CA LEU A 113 1.42 -3.66 13.87
C LEU A 113 -0.11 -3.48 13.91
N ALA A 114 -0.83 -3.96 12.89
CA ALA A 114 -2.29 -3.96 12.87
C ALA A 114 -2.86 -4.75 14.05
N THR A 115 -2.42 -5.99 14.25
CA THR A 115 -2.87 -6.82 15.37
C THR A 115 -2.58 -6.17 16.71
N MET A 116 -1.42 -5.55 16.91
CA MET A 116 -1.11 -4.80 18.14
C MET A 116 -2.01 -3.56 18.34
N LEU A 117 -2.30 -2.81 17.28
CA LEU A 117 -3.19 -1.64 17.32
C LEU A 117 -4.63 -2.03 17.70
N TRP A 118 -5.09 -3.20 17.26
CA TRP A 118 -6.47 -3.65 17.42
C TRP A 118 -6.72 -4.57 18.63
N ALA A 119 -5.70 -5.22 19.19
CA ALA A 119 -5.80 -6.22 20.27
C ALA A 119 -6.53 -5.81 21.56
N LYS A 120 -6.96 -4.56 21.69
CA LYS A 120 -7.70 -4.05 22.86
C LYS A 120 -9.02 -3.35 22.54
N LEU A 121 -9.40 -3.14 21.28
CA LEU A 121 -10.63 -2.43 20.95
C LEU A 121 -11.83 -3.38 20.85
N LYS A 122 -12.92 -3.08 21.56
CA LYS A 122 -14.16 -3.86 21.45
C LYS A 122 -14.90 -3.52 20.16
N TYR A 123 -15.15 -4.54 19.35
CA TYR A 123 -15.86 -4.40 18.07
C TYR A 123 -17.23 -3.74 18.19
N ALA A 124 -17.99 -4.07 19.24
CA ALA A 124 -19.33 -3.53 19.47
C ALA A 124 -19.36 -2.00 19.64
N GLU A 125 -18.31 -1.43 20.24
CA GLU A 125 -18.20 0.01 20.46
C GLU A 125 -17.91 0.76 19.17
N LEU A 126 -16.96 0.24 18.37
CA LEU A 126 -16.67 0.77 17.05
C LEU A 126 -17.88 0.66 16.11
N ASN A 127 -18.57 -0.48 16.10
CA ASN A 127 -19.80 -0.65 15.33
C ASN A 127 -20.89 0.34 15.76
N GLY A 128 -21.01 0.61 17.06
CA GLY A 128 -21.94 1.61 17.57
C GLY A 128 -21.65 3.01 17.03
N GLU A 129 -20.38 3.44 17.02
CA GLU A 129 -19.99 4.74 16.46
C GLU A 129 -20.17 4.80 14.93
N ILE A 130 -19.85 3.71 14.21
CA ILE A 130 -20.12 3.64 12.78
C ILE A 130 -21.62 3.68 12.51
N GLU A 131 -22.44 3.00 13.31
CA GLU A 131 -23.90 3.01 13.18
C GLU A 131 -24.48 4.41 13.43
N LYS A 132 -23.96 5.14 14.43
CA LYS A 132 -24.27 6.57 14.62
C LYS A 132 -23.91 7.38 13.38
N LEU A 133 -22.72 7.18 12.79
CA LEU A 133 -22.35 7.84 11.53
C LEU A 133 -23.31 7.47 10.39
N ARG A 134 -23.84 6.24 10.34
CA ARG A 134 -24.85 5.85 9.34
C ARG A 134 -26.16 6.61 9.54
N GLN A 135 -26.58 6.81 10.80
CA GLN A 135 -27.84 7.45 11.17
C GLN A 135 -27.81 8.98 11.09
N ASP A 136 -26.77 9.61 11.66
CA ASP A 136 -26.59 11.08 11.64
C ASP A 136 -26.43 11.61 10.21
N LEU A 137 -25.89 10.79 9.31
CA LEU A 137 -25.59 11.18 7.95
C LEU A 137 -26.59 10.64 6.92
N GLY A 138 -27.88 10.47 7.28
CA GLY A 138 -28.96 10.07 6.35
C GLY A 138 -29.11 10.91 5.05
N LYS A 139 -28.25 11.92 4.84
CA LYS A 139 -28.10 12.73 3.62
C LYS A 139 -26.78 12.54 2.86
N ARG A 140 -25.71 11.96 3.46
CA ARG A 140 -24.40 11.79 2.81
C ARG A 140 -24.20 10.32 2.37
N THR A 141 -24.00 10.12 1.07
CA THR A 141 -23.73 8.80 0.48
C THR A 141 -22.29 8.32 0.70
N SER A 142 -21.40 9.19 1.20
CA SER A 142 -19.98 8.92 1.46
C SER A 142 -19.45 9.79 2.60
N TYR A 143 -18.40 9.35 3.29
CA TYR A 143 -17.69 10.14 4.30
C TYR A 143 -16.23 9.69 4.48
N LEU A 144 -15.42 10.59 5.04
CA LEU A 144 -14.14 10.29 5.65
C LEU A 144 -14.11 11.09 6.97
N GLU A 145 -14.16 10.39 8.10
CA GLU A 145 -14.30 11.02 9.41
C GLU A 145 -13.29 10.42 10.40
N LYS A 146 -12.73 11.26 11.26
CA LYS A 146 -11.89 10.81 12.37
C LYS A 146 -12.78 10.41 13.54
N LEU A 147 -12.71 9.14 13.93
CA LEU A 147 -13.37 8.61 15.11
C LEU A 147 -12.39 8.55 16.27
N THR A 148 -12.84 9.01 17.43
CA THR A 148 -12.09 8.96 18.69
C THR A 148 -12.85 8.06 19.64
N ILE A 149 -12.27 6.89 19.96
CA ILE A 149 -12.89 5.93 20.89
C ILE A 149 -12.04 5.86 22.14
N GLU A 150 -12.68 6.08 23.28
CA GLU A 150 -12.06 5.97 24.59
C GLU A 150 -12.28 4.55 25.13
N ASN A 151 -11.21 3.76 25.21
CA ASN A 151 -11.31 2.43 25.80
C ASN A 151 -11.43 2.53 27.33
N LYS A 152 -11.94 1.48 27.98
CA LYS A 152 -12.10 1.36 29.44
C LYS A 152 -10.82 1.59 30.26
N GLU A 153 -9.64 1.54 29.63
CA GLU A 153 -8.33 1.87 30.21
C GLU A 153 -7.95 3.37 30.06
N ALA A 154 -8.89 4.26 29.68
CA ALA A 154 -8.65 5.68 29.36
C ALA A 154 -7.66 5.93 28.21
N ASN A 155 -7.39 4.90 27.40
CA ASN A 155 -6.56 5.03 26.21
C ASN A 155 -7.44 5.51 25.05
N ILE A 156 -7.28 6.79 24.68
CA ILE A 156 -7.92 7.38 23.50
C ILE A 156 -7.26 6.81 22.25
N LYS A 157 -8.06 6.16 21.39
CA LYS A 157 -7.61 5.67 20.10
C LYS A 157 -8.33 6.40 18.98
N ASN A 158 -7.55 6.89 18.01
CA ASN A 158 -8.04 7.57 16.83
C ASN A 158 -8.06 6.62 15.64
N TYR A 159 -9.16 6.64 14.89
CA TYR A 159 -9.37 5.85 13.68
C TYR A 159 -9.88 6.75 12.57
N ILE A 160 -9.62 6.37 11.33
CA ILE A 160 -10.28 7.01 10.18
C ILE A 160 -11.37 6.05 9.71
N ALA A 161 -12.61 6.53 9.70
CA ALA A 161 -13.75 5.83 9.16
C ALA A 161 -14.03 6.32 7.74
N ILE A 162 -14.09 5.39 6.78
CA ILE A 162 -14.31 5.69 5.37
C ILE A 162 -15.58 4.99 4.88
N ARG A 163 -16.43 5.76 4.21
CA ARG A 163 -17.46 5.28 3.30
C ARG A 163 -17.24 5.93 1.94
N ARG A 164 -17.03 5.12 0.91
CA ARG A 164 -16.75 5.62 -0.45
C ARG A 164 -18.04 6.05 -1.15
N ASP A 165 -17.91 6.93 -2.15
CA ASP A 165 -19.05 7.45 -2.91
C ASP A 165 -19.34 6.63 -4.15
N LEU A 166 -20.62 6.29 -4.38
CA LEU A 166 -21.11 5.64 -5.60
C LEU A 166 -21.64 6.64 -6.65
N ARG A 167 -21.32 7.94 -6.53
CA ARG A 167 -21.83 9.06 -7.35
C ARG A 167 -21.91 8.85 -8.87
N GLN A 168 -21.12 7.94 -9.46
CA GLN A 168 -21.24 7.60 -10.88
C GLN A 168 -22.57 6.92 -11.24
N ILE A 169 -23.26 6.32 -10.27
CA ILE A 169 -24.52 5.59 -10.46
C ILE A 169 -25.73 6.53 -10.45
N THR A 170 -25.73 7.52 -9.56
CA THR A 170 -26.88 8.43 -9.40
C THR A 170 -27.03 9.40 -10.57
N THR A 171 -25.95 9.72 -11.28
CA THR A 171 -25.97 10.62 -12.45
C THR A 171 -26.50 9.94 -13.71
N LEU A 172 -26.24 8.63 -13.89
CA LEU A 172 -26.79 7.86 -15.02
C LEU A 172 -28.30 7.60 -14.89
N VAL A 173 -28.82 7.78 -13.69
CA VAL A 173 -30.16 7.41 -13.28
C VAL A 173 -30.96 8.71 -13.14
N SER A 174 -31.40 9.27 -14.26
CA SER A 174 -32.17 10.52 -14.28
C SER A 174 -33.54 10.37 -13.60
N GLU A 175 -34.07 11.49 -13.12
CA GLU A 175 -35.31 11.60 -12.32
C GLU A 175 -36.58 11.06 -13.03
N ASN A 176 -36.54 10.84 -14.34
CA ASN A 176 -37.71 10.45 -15.15
C ASN A 176 -38.02 8.94 -15.17
N LEU A 177 -37.17 8.07 -14.58
CA LEU A 177 -37.28 6.60 -14.72
C LEU A 177 -37.59 5.84 -13.42
N CYS A 178 -38.01 6.56 -12.38
CA CYS A 178 -38.10 6.06 -11.00
C CYS A 178 -38.96 4.81 -10.76
N LYS A 179 -39.96 4.53 -11.60
CA LYS A 179 -40.88 3.39 -11.39
C LYS A 179 -40.59 2.14 -12.23
N VAL A 180 -39.76 2.21 -13.28
CA VAL A 180 -39.64 1.13 -14.28
C VAL A 180 -38.30 0.37 -14.20
N GLN A 181 -37.30 0.85 -13.44
CA GLN A 181 -35.93 0.33 -13.49
C GLN A 181 -35.35 -0.21 -12.17
N ASN A 182 -36.16 -0.59 -11.18
CA ASN A 182 -35.61 -1.11 -9.92
C ASN A 182 -34.71 -2.35 -10.13
N TYR A 183 -35.08 -3.28 -11.00
CA TYR A 183 -34.26 -4.47 -11.29
C TYR A 183 -32.97 -4.14 -12.04
N THR A 184 -33.02 -3.32 -13.10
CA THR A 184 -31.81 -2.91 -13.85
C THR A 184 -30.84 -2.11 -12.97
N ARG A 185 -31.36 -1.28 -12.05
CA ARG A 185 -30.57 -0.54 -11.07
C ARG A 185 -29.87 -1.47 -10.08
N ILE A 186 -30.59 -2.44 -9.51
CA ILE A 186 -30.00 -3.43 -8.60
C ILE A 186 -28.87 -4.18 -9.29
N ILE A 187 -29.07 -4.63 -10.53
CA ILE A 187 -28.04 -5.33 -11.31
C ILE A 187 -26.80 -4.45 -11.56
N LEU A 188 -26.99 -3.17 -11.94
CA LEU A 188 -25.87 -2.24 -12.14
C LEU A 188 -25.11 -1.94 -10.84
N LEU A 189 -25.83 -1.76 -9.73
CA LEU A 189 -25.26 -1.57 -8.40
C LEU A 189 -24.46 -2.81 -7.95
N GLU A 190 -25.02 -4.01 -8.12
CA GLU A 190 -24.34 -5.26 -7.78
C GLU A 190 -23.09 -5.49 -8.64
N SER A 191 -23.14 -5.19 -9.94
CA SER A 191 -21.98 -5.30 -10.82
C SER A 191 -20.84 -4.37 -10.40
N GLN A 192 -21.15 -3.17 -9.91
CA GLN A 192 -20.11 -2.25 -9.43
C GLN A 192 -19.55 -2.68 -8.07
N MET A 193 -20.39 -3.21 -7.17
CA MET A 193 -19.92 -3.78 -5.90
C MET A 193 -19.01 -5.00 -6.13
N LEU A 194 -19.27 -5.80 -7.17
CA LEU A 194 -18.37 -6.89 -7.59
C LEU A 194 -17.01 -6.36 -8.05
N ASN A 195 -16.98 -5.35 -8.92
CA ASN A 195 -15.72 -4.75 -9.37
C ASN A 195 -14.93 -4.14 -8.20
N GLU A 196 -15.62 -3.46 -7.29
CA GLU A 196 -14.98 -2.90 -6.10
C GLU A 196 -14.43 -3.99 -5.17
N PHE A 197 -15.18 -5.08 -4.99
CA PHE A 197 -14.70 -6.24 -4.24
C PHE A 197 -13.41 -6.77 -4.86
N ASP A 198 -13.39 -7.02 -6.17
CA ASP A 198 -12.23 -7.56 -6.88
C ASP A 198 -11.01 -6.62 -6.81
N GLU A 199 -11.22 -5.30 -6.95
CA GLU A 199 -10.15 -4.30 -6.86
C GLU A 199 -9.63 -4.12 -5.42
N THR A 200 -10.52 -4.12 -4.42
CA THR A 200 -10.13 -4.11 -3.00
C THR A 200 -9.33 -5.36 -2.68
N MET A 201 -9.76 -6.51 -3.21
CA MET A 201 -9.04 -7.77 -3.10
C MET A 201 -7.67 -7.75 -3.78
N ALA A 202 -7.54 -7.11 -4.94
CA ALA A 202 -6.25 -6.92 -5.60
C ALA A 202 -5.32 -6.05 -4.75
N ALA A 203 -5.82 -4.93 -4.24
CA ALA A 203 -5.10 -4.01 -3.35
C ALA A 203 -4.62 -4.71 -2.06
N LEU A 204 -5.46 -5.58 -1.49
CA LEU A 204 -5.10 -6.41 -0.33
C LEU A 204 -3.94 -7.38 -0.62
N ARG A 205 -3.91 -7.98 -1.83
CA ARG A 205 -2.84 -8.91 -2.22
C ARG A 205 -1.53 -8.19 -2.46
N THR A 206 -1.57 -7.02 -3.10
CA THR A 206 -0.39 -6.21 -3.39
C THR A 206 0.02 -5.34 -2.20
N LYS A 207 -0.81 -5.26 -1.17
CA LYS A 207 -0.68 -4.37 0.01
C LYS A 207 -0.61 -2.90 -0.37
N THR A 208 -1.05 -2.50 -1.56
CA THR A 208 -0.99 -1.12 -2.04
C THR A 208 -2.29 -0.37 -1.78
N LEU A 209 -2.21 0.88 -1.34
CA LEU A 209 -3.39 1.76 -1.27
C LEU A 209 -3.99 1.97 -2.67
N SER A 210 -5.31 1.85 -2.79
CA SER A 210 -6.01 2.06 -4.07
C SER A 210 -6.99 3.23 -4.01
N ALA A 211 -7.27 3.82 -5.17
CA ALA A 211 -8.25 4.89 -5.32
C ALA A 211 -9.70 4.43 -5.03
N LYS A 212 -9.98 3.13 -5.00
CA LYS A 212 -11.29 2.62 -4.55
C LYS A 212 -11.40 2.57 -3.04
N LEU A 213 -10.29 2.35 -2.35
CA LEU A 213 -10.23 2.31 -0.91
C LEU A 213 -10.32 3.70 -0.31
N LEU A 214 -9.48 4.60 -0.80
CA LEU A 214 -9.45 6.00 -0.45
C LEU A 214 -9.53 6.81 -1.76
N PRO A 215 -10.70 7.32 -2.15
CA PRO A 215 -10.86 8.11 -3.37
C PRO A 215 -9.96 9.34 -3.44
N PRO A 216 -9.54 9.78 -4.66
CA PRO A 216 -8.68 10.96 -4.81
C PRO A 216 -9.26 12.22 -4.16
N SER A 217 -10.58 12.36 -4.20
CA SER A 217 -11.31 13.47 -3.56
C SER A 217 -11.22 13.46 -2.03
N GLN A 218 -10.82 12.36 -1.42
CA GLN A 218 -10.68 12.19 0.03
C GLN A 218 -9.23 12.25 0.52
N LEU A 219 -8.23 12.32 -0.38
CA LEU A 219 -6.82 12.29 0.01
C LEU A 219 -6.41 13.48 0.90
N HIS A 220 -6.84 14.69 0.55
CA HIS A 220 -6.56 15.87 1.37
C HIS A 220 -7.21 15.74 2.75
N ALA A 221 -8.48 15.36 2.80
CA ALA A 221 -9.18 15.14 4.07
C ALA A 221 -8.52 14.03 4.91
N PHE A 222 -7.98 12.98 4.29
CA PHE A 222 -7.22 11.95 4.99
C PHE A 222 -5.94 12.50 5.63
N ILE A 223 -5.19 13.33 4.89
CA ILE A 223 -3.98 13.99 5.39
C ILE A 223 -4.34 14.96 6.53
N ASP A 224 -5.40 15.76 6.37
CA ASP A 224 -5.86 16.71 7.38
C ASP A 224 -6.22 16.00 8.69
N ASN A 225 -6.87 14.83 8.60
CA ASN A 225 -7.22 14.00 9.76
C ASN A 225 -6.04 13.20 10.33
N SER A 226 -4.85 13.28 9.71
CA SER A 226 -3.65 12.53 10.09
C SER A 226 -2.48 13.47 10.43
N PRO A 227 -2.44 14.05 11.65
CA PRO A 227 -1.42 15.04 12.04
C PRO A 227 0.03 14.68 11.73
N PRO A 228 0.49 13.41 11.88
CA PRO A 228 1.85 13.02 11.52
C PRO A 228 2.21 13.27 10.04
N LEU A 229 1.22 13.39 9.15
CA LEU A 229 1.43 13.63 7.71
C LEU A 229 1.52 15.12 7.36
N HIS A 230 1.17 16.05 8.26
CA HIS A 230 1.12 17.48 7.95
C HIS A 230 2.48 18.07 7.56
N ASN A 231 3.57 17.53 8.08
CA ASN A 231 4.94 18.00 7.81
C ASN A 231 5.67 17.15 6.75
N THR A 232 4.92 16.55 5.84
CA THR A 232 5.46 15.66 4.79
C THR A 232 5.09 16.18 3.40
N LEU A 233 5.71 15.61 2.36
CA LEU A 233 5.39 15.92 0.98
C LEU A 233 3.94 15.56 0.58
N TYR A 234 3.23 14.75 1.36
CA TYR A 234 1.84 14.38 1.06
C TYR A 234 0.91 15.61 1.04
N THR A 235 1.20 16.66 1.80
CA THR A 235 0.41 17.90 1.78
C THR A 235 0.41 18.59 0.41
N GLN A 236 1.54 18.51 -0.30
CA GLN A 236 1.74 19.11 -1.63
C GLN A 236 1.41 18.12 -2.75
N ALA A 237 1.67 16.84 -2.52
CA ALA A 237 1.49 15.74 -3.47
C ALA A 237 0.75 14.55 -2.83
N PRO A 238 -0.58 14.66 -2.56
CA PRO A 238 -1.33 13.61 -1.87
C PRO A 238 -1.35 12.27 -2.61
N TYR A 239 -1.22 12.30 -3.94
CA TYR A 239 -1.19 11.11 -4.78
C TYR A 239 -0.02 10.17 -4.47
N LEU A 240 1.06 10.68 -3.84
CA LEU A 240 2.17 9.85 -3.37
C LEU A 240 1.70 8.76 -2.40
N LEU A 241 0.58 8.95 -1.71
CA LEU A 241 -0.02 7.91 -0.86
C LEU A 241 -0.34 6.64 -1.64
N TYR A 242 -0.81 6.71 -2.89
CA TYR A 242 -1.08 5.50 -3.68
C TYR A 242 0.18 4.75 -4.12
N LEU A 243 1.31 5.45 -4.15
CA LEU A 243 2.59 4.89 -4.58
C LEU A 243 3.39 4.32 -3.41
N LEU A 244 3.21 4.88 -2.21
CA LEU A 244 4.08 4.64 -1.07
C LEU A 244 3.37 4.04 0.14
N ALA A 245 2.05 4.23 0.28
CA ALA A 245 1.34 3.72 1.43
C ALA A 245 0.97 2.24 1.25
N GLU A 246 1.21 1.49 2.32
CA GLU A 246 0.83 0.09 2.41
C GLU A 246 -0.46 -0.06 3.21
N VAL A 247 -1.30 -1.03 2.82
CA VAL A 247 -2.56 -1.33 3.49
C VAL A 247 -2.63 -2.78 3.93
N SER A 248 -3.18 -3.01 5.12
CA SER A 248 -3.41 -4.34 5.66
C SER A 248 -4.73 -4.37 6.41
N PHE A 249 -5.48 -5.45 6.27
CA PHE A 249 -6.79 -5.61 6.91
C PHE A 249 -6.88 -6.95 7.63
N ASP A 250 -7.64 -6.95 8.72
CA ASP A 250 -7.96 -8.17 9.45
C ASP A 250 -9.19 -8.83 8.81
N LEU A 251 -8.90 -9.83 7.97
CA LEU A 251 -9.90 -10.57 7.22
C LEU A 251 -10.52 -11.70 8.03
N GLU A 252 -9.83 -12.19 9.08
CA GLU A 252 -10.38 -13.19 10.01
C GLU A 252 -11.55 -12.61 10.80
N GLU A 253 -11.46 -11.32 11.10
CA GLU A 253 -12.43 -10.60 11.91
C GLU A 253 -13.79 -10.36 11.22
N ILE A 254 -13.81 -10.34 9.89
CA ILE A 254 -15.06 -10.29 9.09
C ILE A 254 -15.90 -11.56 9.33
N LYS A 255 -15.25 -12.69 9.65
CA LYS A 255 -15.95 -13.97 9.89
C LYS A 255 -16.66 -14.00 11.24
N MET A 256 -16.18 -13.20 12.20
CA MET A 256 -16.66 -13.21 13.60
C MET A 256 -17.68 -12.13 13.91
N SER A 257 -17.96 -11.26 12.95
CA SER A 257 -18.83 -10.09 13.12
C SER A 257 -20.06 -10.14 12.22
N ASP A 258 -20.97 -9.18 12.39
CA ASP A 258 -22.00 -8.87 11.39
C ASP A 258 -21.42 -8.57 9.99
N GLY A 259 -20.09 -8.44 9.86
CA GLY A 259 -19.36 -8.24 8.62
C GLY A 259 -19.65 -6.89 7.97
N SER A 260 -20.20 -5.93 8.73
CA SER A 260 -20.61 -4.63 8.20
C SER A 260 -19.43 -3.65 8.05
N ILE A 261 -18.30 -3.94 8.70
CA ILE A 261 -17.08 -3.13 8.60
C ILE A 261 -15.84 -3.99 8.33
N LEU A 262 -14.87 -3.39 7.64
CA LEU A 262 -13.54 -3.94 7.45
C LEU A 262 -12.53 -3.12 8.24
N ARG A 263 -11.81 -3.75 9.17
CA ARG A 263 -10.79 -3.10 10.00
C ARG A 263 -9.40 -3.36 9.45
N GLY A 264 -8.57 -2.32 9.47
CA GLY A 264 -7.21 -2.41 8.97
C GLY A 264 -6.34 -1.27 9.40
N VAL A 265 -5.20 -1.16 8.75
CA VAL A 265 -4.24 -0.08 8.95
C VAL A 265 -3.69 0.36 7.60
N ILE A 266 -3.38 1.65 7.53
CA ILE A 266 -2.55 2.21 6.47
C ILE A 266 -1.20 2.56 7.08
N SER A 267 -0.12 1.96 6.58
CA SER A 267 1.25 2.31 6.92
C SER A 267 1.80 3.27 5.88
N VAL A 268 2.15 4.48 6.32
CA VAL A 268 2.59 5.57 5.46
C VAL A 268 4.04 5.93 5.82
N PRO A 269 5.00 5.83 4.88
CA PRO A 269 6.35 6.32 5.12
C PRO A 269 6.36 7.85 5.19
N LEU A 270 7.01 8.44 6.18
CA LEU A 270 7.01 9.89 6.38
C LEU A 270 8.02 10.55 5.44
N ILE A 271 7.58 10.95 4.25
CA ILE A 271 8.46 11.58 3.25
C ILE A 271 8.63 13.06 3.57
N VAL A 272 9.82 13.45 3.99
CA VAL A 272 10.11 14.82 4.47
C VAL A 272 10.80 15.69 3.43
N ARG A 273 11.45 15.09 2.43
CA ARG A 273 12.27 15.81 1.45
C ARG A 273 12.28 15.08 0.11
N ASN A 274 12.29 15.84 -0.98
CA ASN A 274 12.61 15.35 -2.32
C ASN A 274 13.89 16.00 -2.83
N GLU A 275 14.67 15.25 -3.60
CA GLU A 275 15.86 15.75 -4.29
C GLU A 275 15.89 15.28 -5.73
N LYS A 276 16.43 16.11 -6.62
CA LYS A 276 16.75 15.68 -7.98
C LYS A 276 17.93 14.73 -7.93
N ILE A 277 17.96 13.80 -8.88
CA ILE A 277 19.06 12.86 -9.03
C ILE A 277 19.87 13.26 -10.25
N ASN A 278 21.19 13.25 -10.09
CA ASN A 278 22.12 13.29 -11.20
C ASN A 278 22.62 11.87 -11.45
N THR A 279 22.80 11.52 -12.71
CA THR A 279 23.59 10.35 -13.06
C THR A 279 24.99 10.83 -13.35
N GLU A 280 25.95 10.26 -12.64
CA GLU A 280 27.36 10.60 -12.75
C GLU A 280 28.13 9.45 -13.39
N ILE A 281 28.92 9.76 -14.40
CA ILE A 281 29.83 8.83 -15.07
C ILE A 281 31.25 9.33 -14.87
N ALA A 282 32.07 8.56 -14.18
CA ALA A 282 33.50 8.80 -14.17
C ALA A 282 34.13 8.26 -15.47
N ALA A 283 35.05 9.04 -16.03
CA ALA A 283 35.93 8.61 -17.09
C ALA A 283 37.39 8.94 -16.74
N LYS A 284 38.31 8.07 -17.14
CA LYS A 284 39.75 8.26 -16.94
C LYS A 284 40.53 7.87 -18.18
N ARG A 285 41.46 8.73 -18.59
CA ARG A 285 42.38 8.44 -19.69
C ARG A 285 43.56 7.60 -19.20
N TYR A 286 43.88 6.54 -19.93
CA TYR A 286 45.02 5.65 -19.74
C TYR A 286 45.78 5.55 -21.08
N GLY A 287 46.84 6.35 -21.23
CA GLY A 287 47.53 6.50 -22.52
C GLY A 287 46.56 7.01 -23.60
N ASP A 288 46.45 6.27 -24.69
CA ASP A 288 45.54 6.58 -25.82
C ASP A 288 44.11 6.06 -25.61
N THR A 289 43.84 5.40 -24.48
CA THR A 289 42.52 4.81 -24.19
C THR A 289 41.76 5.60 -23.13
N ILE A 290 40.44 5.69 -23.24
CA ILE A 290 39.55 6.24 -22.20
C ILE A 290 38.78 5.09 -21.58
N LYS A 291 38.93 4.90 -20.26
CA LYS A 291 38.12 3.97 -19.48
C LYS A 291 36.94 4.71 -18.87
N VAL A 292 35.73 4.22 -19.13
CA VAL A 292 34.47 4.75 -18.60
C VAL A 292 33.97 3.80 -17.51
N PHE A 293 33.58 4.35 -16.37
CA PHE A 293 33.06 3.60 -15.24
C PHE A 293 31.53 3.57 -15.25
N ARG A 294 30.94 2.65 -14.47
CA ARG A 294 29.48 2.48 -14.40
C ARG A 294 28.81 3.79 -13.94
N PRO A 295 27.69 4.21 -14.56
CA PRO A 295 26.92 5.35 -14.06
C PRO A 295 26.45 5.08 -12.64
N VAL A 296 26.61 6.07 -11.77
CA VAL A 296 26.10 6.08 -10.39
C VAL A 296 25.03 7.14 -10.29
N GLN A 297 23.92 6.83 -9.62
CA GLN A 297 22.86 7.80 -9.37
C GLN A 297 23.09 8.48 -8.04
N VAL A 298 23.12 9.81 -8.05
CA VAL A 298 23.56 10.65 -6.94
C VAL A 298 22.49 11.69 -6.65
N ALA A 299 22.10 11.82 -5.39
CA ALA A 299 21.19 12.87 -4.98
C ALA A 299 21.91 14.23 -5.00
N GLN A 300 21.33 15.22 -5.69
CA GLN A 300 22.01 16.47 -6.05
C GLN A 300 22.47 17.29 -4.84
N LYS A 301 21.74 17.27 -3.72
CA LYS A 301 22.08 18.07 -2.54
C LYS A 301 23.00 17.33 -1.58
N SER A 302 22.75 16.05 -1.34
CA SER A 302 23.59 15.24 -0.45
C SER A 302 24.92 14.81 -1.10
N LEU A 303 24.98 14.80 -2.44
CA LEU A 303 26.11 14.30 -3.23
C LEU A 303 26.47 12.84 -2.86
N ARG A 304 25.46 12.06 -2.46
CA ARG A 304 25.60 10.65 -2.09
C ARG A 304 24.83 9.76 -3.06
N SER A 305 25.34 8.54 -3.23
CA SER A 305 24.73 7.53 -4.08
C SER A 305 23.42 7.04 -3.49
N VAL A 306 22.40 6.91 -4.35
CA VAL A 306 21.08 6.37 -4.01
C VAL A 306 20.91 4.91 -4.46
N GLU A 307 21.99 4.25 -4.89
CA GLU A 307 21.94 2.88 -5.42
C GLU A 307 21.44 1.82 -4.43
N HIS A 308 21.50 2.09 -3.13
CA HIS A 308 21.03 1.18 -2.07
C HIS A 308 19.62 1.53 -1.58
N CYS A 309 19.00 2.56 -2.15
CA CYS A 309 17.62 2.93 -1.82
C CYS A 309 16.62 2.00 -2.52
N ASP A 310 15.37 2.00 -2.03
CA ASP A 310 14.28 1.27 -2.66
C ASP A 310 13.95 1.92 -4.02
N GLU A 311 14.24 1.24 -5.12
CA GLU A 311 14.00 1.75 -6.47
C GLU A 311 12.54 1.54 -6.89
N GLN A 312 11.91 2.62 -7.37
CA GLN A 312 10.61 2.64 -8.04
C GLN A 312 10.79 3.11 -9.49
N PRO A 313 9.77 2.96 -10.36
CA PRO A 313 9.87 3.35 -11.77
C PRO A 313 10.36 4.80 -11.97
N ASP A 314 9.83 5.74 -11.18
CA ASP A 314 10.08 7.18 -11.36
C ASP A 314 10.89 7.82 -10.23
N PHE A 315 11.16 7.10 -9.14
CA PHE A 315 11.85 7.66 -7.98
C PHE A 315 12.57 6.59 -7.14
N PHE A 316 13.41 7.04 -6.21
CA PHE A 316 14.03 6.21 -5.17
C PHE A 316 13.45 6.62 -3.82
N VAL A 317 13.21 5.65 -2.94
CA VAL A 317 12.82 5.92 -1.57
C VAL A 317 14.00 5.58 -0.67
N CYS A 318 14.57 6.61 -0.04
CA CYS A 318 15.80 6.53 0.73
C CYS A 318 15.58 6.87 2.20
N THR A 319 16.34 6.24 3.08
CA THR A 319 16.69 6.76 4.40
C THR A 319 18.09 7.36 4.37
N GLU A 320 18.47 8.12 5.39
CA GLU A 320 19.85 8.65 5.52
C GLU A 320 20.90 7.52 5.66
N ALA A 321 20.49 6.32 6.12
CA ALA A 321 21.37 5.17 6.25
C ALA A 321 21.65 4.46 4.91
N ASP A 322 20.73 4.59 3.94
CA ASP A 322 20.87 3.98 2.61
C ASP A 322 21.82 4.79 1.72
N LEU A 323 22.10 6.04 2.08
CA LEU A 323 23.00 6.90 1.33
C LEU A 323 24.45 6.47 1.53
N THR A 324 25.11 6.11 0.43
CA THR A 324 26.53 5.75 0.44
C THR A 324 27.37 6.87 -0.18
N PHE A 325 28.58 7.06 0.33
CA PHE A 325 29.54 7.94 -0.33
C PHE A 325 29.90 7.37 -1.68
N MET A 326 29.98 8.23 -2.69
CA MET A 326 30.48 7.85 -4.00
C MET A 326 31.88 7.25 -3.88
N ARG A 327 31.96 5.93 -4.03
CA ARG A 327 33.23 5.26 -4.29
C ARG A 327 33.29 5.07 -5.79
N TYR A 328 33.91 6.03 -6.47
CA TYR A 328 34.52 5.79 -7.77
C TYR A 328 35.61 4.72 -7.54
N LEU A 329 35.21 3.44 -7.63
CA LEU A 329 36.07 2.27 -7.45
C LEU A 329 36.89 2.00 -8.70
#